data_AF-A0A2D6JGH4-F1
#
_entry.id   AF-A0A2D6JGH4-F1
#
_cell.length_a   1.000
_cell.length_b   1.000
_cell.length_c   1.000
_cell.angle_alpha   90.00
_cell.angle_beta   90.00
_cell.angle_gamma   90.00
#
_symmetry.space_group_name_H-M   'P 1'
#
loop_
_entity.id
_entity.type
_entity.pdbx_description
1 polymer ?
#
loop_
_entity_poly.entity_id
_entity_poly.type
_entity_poly.pdbx_seq_one_letter_code
_entity_poly.pdbx_strand_id
1 'polypeptide(L)'
;MKDLSKEQVNILKKHKSVERITSKHVVFSFEFKIKAVTNYLGGTLANETFASEGLDFLPSKMKTNSVLRWKEQFLKEGEGGLREKKKGRQSIHSKSSSALSYEDLLAKVEYLEQENDFLKKLKALGEEE
;
A
#
# COMPACT_ATOMS: atom_id res chain seq x y z
N MET A 1 -5.81 24.08 -0.89
CA MET A 1 -6.75 24.44 0.19
C MET A 1 -7.29 25.84 -0.08
N LYS A 2 -7.99 26.05 -1.21
CA LYS A 2 -8.39 27.41 -1.63
C LYS A 2 -9.73 27.86 -1.00
N ASP A 3 -10.39 26.97 -0.26
CA ASP A 3 -11.80 27.13 0.11
C ASP A 3 -12.13 26.85 1.59
N LEU A 4 -11.13 26.72 2.48
CA LEU A 4 -11.36 26.48 3.91
C LEU A 4 -11.08 27.74 4.75
N SER A 5 -12.06 28.13 5.57
CA SER A 5 -11.92 29.23 6.53
C SER A 5 -10.93 28.89 7.65
N LYS A 6 -10.34 29.92 8.27
CA LYS A 6 -9.46 29.77 9.44
C LYS A 6 -10.16 29.02 10.58
N GLU A 7 -11.46 29.23 10.75
CA GLU A 7 -12.28 28.56 11.77
C GLU A 7 -12.40 27.06 11.48
N GLN A 8 -12.71 26.70 10.23
CA GLN A 8 -12.81 25.30 9.80
C GLN A 8 -11.47 24.57 9.98
N VAL A 9 -10.35 25.24 9.67
CA VAL A 9 -9.02 24.68 9.93
C VAL A 9 -8.79 24.46 11.43
N ASN A 10 -9.26 25.35 12.30
CA ASN A 10 -9.13 25.19 13.74
C ASN A 10 -9.97 24.03 14.29
N ILE A 11 -11.18 23.83 13.74
CA ILE A 11 -12.03 22.67 14.04
C ILE A 11 -11.29 21.38 13.65
N LEU A 12 -10.76 21.32 12.43
CA LEU A 12 -10.02 20.15 11.94
C LEU A 12 -8.78 19.85 12.78
N LYS A 13 -8.05 20.86 13.27
CA LYS A 13 -6.88 20.67 14.14
C LYS A 13 -7.19 19.96 15.46
N LYS A 14 -8.41 20.15 15.98
CA LYS A 14 -8.86 19.55 17.24
C LYS A 14 -9.56 18.20 17.06
N HIS A 15 -9.88 17.83 15.82
CA HIS A 15 -10.70 16.67 15.52
C HIS A 15 -9.90 15.36 15.55
N LYS A 16 -10.41 14.32 16.22
CA LYS A 16 -9.73 13.00 16.38
C LYS A 16 -9.44 12.30 15.04
N SER A 17 -10.31 12.48 14.06
CA SER A 17 -10.21 11.82 12.74
C SER A 17 -9.19 12.47 11.81
N VAL A 18 -8.59 13.60 12.21
CA VAL A 18 -7.56 14.32 11.46
C VAL A 18 -6.20 14.10 12.10
N GLU A 19 -5.23 13.66 11.31
CA GLU A 19 -3.86 13.41 11.78
C GLU A 19 -2.99 14.66 11.62
N ARG A 20 -3.04 15.31 10.46
CA ARG A 20 -2.34 16.58 10.22
C ARG A 20 -2.94 17.37 9.07
N ILE A 21 -2.69 18.67 9.07
CA ILE A 21 -3.14 19.58 8.02
C ILE A 21 -1.91 20.17 7.33
N THR A 22 -1.84 20.02 6.01
CA THR A 22 -0.82 20.63 5.15
C THR A 22 -1.46 21.78 4.38
N SER A 23 -0.70 22.78 3.91
CA SER A 23 -1.21 23.91 3.11
C SER A 23 -2.11 23.55 1.92
N LYS A 24 -2.00 22.33 1.40
CA LYS A 24 -2.82 21.84 0.28
C LYS A 24 -3.88 20.82 0.67
N HIS A 25 -3.66 20.01 1.71
CA HIS A 25 -4.43 18.79 1.99
C HIS A 25 -4.65 18.57 3.49
N VAL A 26 -5.77 17.92 3.82
CA VAL A 26 -6.03 17.36 5.15
C VAL A 26 -5.66 15.88 5.11
N VAL A 27 -4.81 15.46 6.05
CA VAL A 27 -4.41 14.06 6.23
C VAL A 27 -5.25 13.49 7.36
N PHE A 28 -6.01 12.45 7.04
CA PHE A 28 -6.87 11.78 8.00
C PHE A 28 -6.18 10.62 8.68
N SER A 29 -6.63 10.31 9.89
CA SER A 29 -6.13 9.18 10.68
C SER A 29 -6.42 7.84 10.00
N PHE A 30 -5.62 6.85 10.32
CA PHE A 30 -5.76 5.49 9.80
C PHE A 30 -7.15 4.89 10.09
N GLU A 31 -7.59 5.01 11.35
CA GLU A 31 -8.90 4.51 11.81
C GLU A 31 -10.06 5.10 11.00
N PHE A 32 -10.00 6.42 10.74
CA PHE A 32 -11.04 7.08 9.96
C PHE A 32 -11.05 6.62 8.49
N LYS A 33 -9.86 6.40 7.89
CA LYS A 33 -9.76 5.88 6.53
C LYS A 33 -10.38 4.49 6.42
N ILE A 34 -10.11 3.59 7.37
CA ILE A 34 -10.73 2.26 7.40
C ILE A 34 -12.24 2.39 7.49
N LYS A 35 -12.74 3.13 8.50
CA LYS A 35 -14.19 3.35 8.68
C LYS A 35 -14.86 3.89 7.42
N ALA A 36 -14.23 4.84 6.75
CA ALA A 36 -14.76 5.41 5.51
C ALA A 36 -14.80 4.41 4.35
N VAL A 37 -13.76 3.58 4.20
CA VAL A 37 -13.71 2.56 3.15
C VAL A 37 -14.70 1.44 3.43
N THR A 38 -14.80 0.95 4.67
CA THR A 38 -15.74 -0.12 5.05
C THR A 38 -17.18 0.32 4.82
N ASN A 39 -17.53 1.54 5.23
CA ASN A 39 -18.86 2.10 5.00
C ASN A 39 -19.15 2.23 3.49
N TYR A 40 -18.18 2.70 2.71
CA TYR A 40 -18.33 2.83 1.27
C TYR A 40 -18.52 1.50 0.55
N LEU A 41 -17.78 0.46 0.97
CA LEU A 41 -17.97 -0.91 0.47
C LEU A 41 -19.32 -1.51 0.90
N GLY A 42 -19.82 -1.11 2.07
CA GLY A 42 -21.16 -1.45 2.56
C GLY A 42 -22.31 -0.67 1.92
N GLY A 43 -22.04 0.23 0.98
CA GLY A 43 -23.04 0.98 0.23
C GLY A 43 -23.38 2.36 0.79
N THR A 44 -22.75 2.80 1.88
CA THR A 44 -22.92 4.14 2.45
C THR A 44 -22.17 5.18 1.62
N LEU A 45 -22.74 6.38 1.46
CA LEU A 45 -22.09 7.44 0.70
C LEU A 45 -20.92 8.04 1.48
N ALA A 46 -19.91 8.51 0.75
CA ALA A 46 -18.78 9.22 1.35
C ALA A 46 -19.25 10.44 2.17
N ASN A 47 -20.22 11.19 1.66
CA ASN A 47 -20.74 12.37 2.36
C ASN A 47 -21.36 12.03 3.72
N GLU A 48 -22.10 10.93 3.82
CA GLU A 48 -22.75 10.50 5.05
C GLU A 48 -21.73 10.11 6.12
N THR A 49 -20.66 9.41 5.74
CA THR A 49 -19.61 9.05 6.70
C THR A 49 -18.91 10.29 7.26
N PHE A 50 -18.62 11.28 6.41
CA PHE A 50 -18.01 12.53 6.88
C PHE A 50 -18.99 13.37 7.70
N ALA A 51 -20.28 13.38 7.36
CA ALA A 51 -21.32 14.05 8.14
C ALA A 51 -21.48 13.42 9.52
N SER A 52 -21.39 12.09 9.63
CA SER A 52 -21.44 11.37 10.92
C SER A 52 -20.30 11.75 11.88
N GLU A 53 -19.20 12.27 11.34
CA GLU A 53 -18.05 12.75 12.10
C GLU A 53 -18.03 14.28 12.22
N GLY A 54 -19.10 14.98 11.84
CA GLY A 54 -19.17 16.45 11.90
C GLY A 54 -18.25 17.16 10.89
N LEU A 55 -17.82 16.46 9.83
CA LEU A 55 -16.93 16.97 8.79
C LEU A 55 -17.68 17.34 7.50
N ASP A 56 -18.98 17.64 7.60
CA ASP A 56 -19.81 17.90 6.43
C ASP A 56 -19.42 19.17 5.67
N PHE A 57 -18.87 20.17 6.37
CA PHE A 57 -18.38 21.42 5.80
C PHE A 57 -17.24 21.24 4.78
N LEU A 58 -16.63 20.05 4.70
CA LEU A 58 -15.64 19.75 3.67
C LEU A 58 -16.31 19.68 2.28
N PRO A 59 -15.65 20.15 1.22
CA PRO A 59 -16.20 20.08 -0.13
C PRO A 59 -16.55 18.64 -0.54
N SER A 60 -17.74 18.43 -1.12
CA SER A 60 -18.21 17.10 -1.56
C SER A 60 -17.19 16.38 -2.46
N LYS A 61 -16.61 17.09 -3.44
CA LYS A 61 -15.55 16.57 -4.32
C LYS A 61 -14.30 16.09 -3.56
N MET A 62 -13.95 16.75 -2.46
CA MET A 62 -12.82 16.34 -1.62
C MET A 62 -13.16 15.05 -0.86
N LYS A 63 -14.37 14.96 -0.30
CA LYS A 63 -14.86 13.77 0.42
C LYS A 63 -14.87 12.55 -0.50
N THR A 64 -15.51 12.65 -1.66
CA THR A 64 -15.63 11.56 -2.63
C THR A 64 -14.27 11.10 -3.17
N ASN A 65 -13.42 12.03 -3.62
CA ASN A 65 -12.08 11.68 -4.14
C ASN A 65 -11.20 11.02 -3.09
N SER A 66 -11.32 11.43 -1.82
CA SER A 66 -10.55 10.83 -0.73
C SER A 66 -10.94 9.37 -0.52
N VAL A 67 -12.25 9.09 -0.42
CA VAL A 67 -12.77 7.73 -0.23
C VAL A 67 -12.46 6.84 -1.42
N LEU A 68 -12.62 7.32 -2.66
CA LEU A 68 -12.28 6.55 -3.86
C LEU A 68 -10.80 6.14 -3.88
N ARG A 69 -9.90 7.08 -3.58
CA ARG A 69 -8.46 6.79 -3.49
C ARG A 69 -8.16 5.77 -2.39
N TRP A 70 -8.81 5.87 -1.24
CA TRP A 70 -8.61 4.91 -0.15
C TRP A 70 -9.16 3.53 -0.50
N LYS A 71 -10.32 3.46 -1.16
CA LYS A 71 -10.88 2.21 -1.68
C LYS A 71 -9.89 1.52 -2.63
N GLU A 72 -9.35 2.24 -3.60
CA GLU A 72 -8.36 1.68 -4.54
C GLU A 72 -7.13 1.12 -3.80
N GLN A 73 -6.62 1.89 -2.83
CA GLN A 73 -5.47 1.48 -2.03
C GLN A 73 -5.78 0.25 -1.17
N PHE A 74 -6.97 0.19 -0.59
CA PHE A 74 -7.45 -0.94 0.20
C PHE A 74 -7.64 -2.19 -0.65
N LEU A 75 -8.18 -2.07 -1.87
CA LEU A 75 -8.32 -3.21 -2.78
C LEU A 75 -6.96 -3.77 -3.24
N LYS A 76 -5.93 -2.92 -3.32
CA LYS A 76 -4.60 -3.31 -3.80
C LYS A 76 -3.71 -3.91 -2.71
N GLU A 77 -3.67 -3.29 -1.53
CA GLU A 77 -2.71 -3.59 -0.46
C GLU A 77 -3.39 -3.97 0.87
N GLY A 78 -4.72 -4.11 0.88
CA GLY A 78 -5.51 -4.32 2.10
C GLY A 78 -5.47 -3.12 3.05
N GLU A 79 -5.74 -3.37 4.34
CA GLU A 79 -5.64 -2.35 5.39
C GLU A 79 -4.23 -1.71 5.47
N GLY A 80 -3.18 -2.51 5.22
CA GLY A 80 -1.80 -2.04 5.23
C GLY A 80 -1.55 -0.87 4.27
N GLY A 81 -2.26 -0.84 3.14
CA GLY A 81 -2.17 0.23 2.16
C GLY A 81 -2.64 1.59 2.66
N LEU A 82 -3.53 1.64 3.66
CA LEU A 82 -4.08 2.89 4.20
C LEU A 82 -3.18 3.53 5.27
N ARG A 83 -2.20 2.78 5.80
CA ARG A 83 -1.21 3.31 6.73
C ARG A 83 -0.32 4.32 6.03
N GLU A 84 0.11 5.36 6.76
CA GLU A 84 1.05 6.31 6.20
C GLU A 84 2.38 5.59 5.90
N LYS A 85 2.78 5.58 4.62
CA LYS A 85 4.07 5.01 4.20
C LYS A 85 5.18 5.83 4.84
N LYS A 86 6.12 5.16 5.52
CA LYS A 86 7.28 5.82 6.15
C LYS A 86 7.99 6.68 5.11
N LYS A 87 8.10 7.98 5.38
CA LYS A 87 8.87 8.89 4.53
C LYS A 87 10.35 8.56 4.61
N GLY A 88 10.98 8.45 3.45
CA GLY A 88 12.39 8.15 3.30
C GLY A 88 12.65 7.53 1.93
N ARG A 89 13.88 7.65 1.43
CA ARG A 89 14.32 6.85 0.27
C ARG A 89 14.15 5.39 0.67
N GLN A 90 13.30 4.64 -0.03
CA GLN A 90 13.43 3.18 0.02
C GLN A 90 14.89 2.89 -0.32
N SER A 91 15.61 2.22 0.57
CA SER A 91 17.00 1.86 0.30
C SER A 91 17.02 1.24 -1.09
N ILE A 92 17.84 1.80 -2.00
CA ILE A 92 18.06 1.19 -3.32
C ILE A 92 18.61 -0.24 -3.14
N HIS A 93 19.15 -0.54 -1.96
CA HIS A 93 19.58 -1.86 -1.52
C HIS A 93 18.57 -2.58 -0.63
N SER A 94 17.27 -2.26 -0.69
CA SER A 94 16.24 -3.19 -0.25
C SER A 94 16.28 -4.36 -1.22
N LYS A 95 17.24 -5.27 -1.00
CA LYS A 95 17.32 -6.56 -1.67
C LYS A 95 15.91 -7.14 -1.59
N SER A 96 15.27 -7.21 -2.76
CA SER A 96 14.18 -8.14 -3.01
C SER A 96 14.57 -9.43 -2.29
N SER A 97 13.72 -9.92 -1.39
CA SER A 97 13.91 -11.15 -0.62
C SER A 97 13.78 -12.40 -1.51
N SER A 98 14.35 -12.34 -2.71
CA SER A 98 14.41 -13.38 -3.72
C SER A 98 15.86 -13.67 -4.16
N ALA A 99 16.85 -12.96 -3.61
CA ALA A 99 18.25 -13.26 -3.84
C ALA A 99 18.67 -14.39 -2.90
N LEU A 100 18.76 -15.61 -3.45
CA LEU A 100 19.40 -16.76 -2.82
C LEU A 100 20.73 -16.33 -2.19
N SER A 101 21.03 -16.84 -0.99
CA SER A 101 22.32 -16.60 -0.34
C SER A 101 23.47 -17.06 -1.24
N TYR A 102 24.68 -16.57 -0.98
CA TYR A 102 25.88 -17.05 -1.67
C TYR A 102 26.02 -18.58 -1.54
N GLU A 103 25.69 -19.12 -0.36
CA GLU A 103 25.67 -20.56 -0.10
C GLU A 103 24.60 -21.28 -0.92
N ASP A 104 23.39 -20.72 -1.02
CA ASP A 104 22.31 -21.28 -1.83
C ASP A 104 22.65 -21.27 -3.34
N LEU A 105 23.36 -20.24 -3.79
CA LEU A 105 23.87 -20.13 -5.16
C LEU A 105 24.94 -21.19 -5.44
N LEU A 106 25.86 -21.44 -4.49
CA LEU A 106 26.85 -22.50 -4.60
C LEU A 106 26.20 -23.89 -4.65
N ALA A 107 25.26 -24.17 -3.75
CA ALA A 107 24.52 -25.44 -3.74
C ALA A 107 23.77 -25.66 -5.06
N LYS A 108 23.23 -24.59 -5.65
CA LYS A 108 22.55 -24.67 -6.95
C LYS A 108 23.51 -24.95 -8.11
N VAL A 109 24.70 -24.36 -8.10
CA VAL A 109 25.73 -24.64 -9.11
C VAL A 109 26.16 -26.10 -9.04
N GLU A 110 26.47 -26.59 -7.84
CA GLU A 110 26.89 -27.98 -7.63
C GLU A 110 25.81 -28.98 -8.09
N TYR A 111 24.55 -28.72 -7.74
CA TYR A 111 23.43 -29.54 -8.22
C TYR A 111 23.31 -29.56 -9.75
N LEU A 112 23.47 -28.40 -10.40
CA LEU A 112 23.41 -28.30 -11.86
C LEU A 112 24.60 -28.98 -12.56
N GLU A 113 25.77 -29.01 -11.92
CA GLU A 113 26.94 -29.74 -12.43
C GLU A 113 26.71 -31.24 -12.37
N GLN A 114 26.20 -31.75 -11.24
CA GLN A 114 25.85 -33.17 -11.08
C GLN A 114 24.79 -33.61 -12.11
N GLU A 115 23.75 -32.81 -12.33
CA GLU A 115 22.71 -33.09 -13.33
C GLU A 115 23.30 -33.12 -14.76
N ASN A 116 24.16 -32.16 -15.11
CA ASN A 116 24.81 -32.14 -16.42
C ASN A 116 25.68 -33.37 -16.66
N ASP A 117 26.44 -33.80 -15.65
CA ASP A 117 27.30 -34.97 -15.77
C ASP A 117 26.49 -36.26 -15.89
N PHE A 118 25.34 -36.35 -15.21
CA PHE A 118 24.39 -37.43 -15.40
C PHE A 118 23.82 -37.46 -16.83
N LEU A 119 23.37 -36.31 -17.34
CA LEU A 119 22.85 -36.17 -18.70
C LEU A 119 23.90 -36.52 -19.77
N LYS A 120 25.17 -36.15 -19.57
CA LYS A 120 26.27 -36.52 -20.49
C LYS A 120 26.49 -38.03 -20.52
N LYS A 121 26.44 -38.71 -19.37
CA LYS A 121 26.56 -40.18 -19.29
C LYS A 121 25.41 -40.88 -20.02
N LEU A 122 24.17 -40.39 -19.85
CA LEU A 122 23.02 -40.92 -20.58
C LEU A 122 23.14 -40.73 -22.10
N LYS A 123 23.60 -39.56 -22.54
CA LYS A 123 23.84 -39.32 -23.98
C LYS A 123 24.91 -40.25 -24.55
N ALA A 124 26.03 -40.41 -23.84
CA ALA A 124 27.09 -41.32 -24.28
C ALA A 124 26.60 -42.77 -24.41
N LEU A 125 25.70 -43.21 -23.52
CA LEU A 125 25.12 -44.55 -23.58
C LEU A 125 24.08 -44.70 -24.71
N GLY A 126 23.38 -43.63 -25.08
CA GLY A 126 22.41 -43.62 -26.17
C GLY A 126 23.03 -43.38 -27.56
N GLU A 127 24.29 -42.98 -27.64
CA GLU A 127 25.06 -42.85 -28.90
C GLU A 127 25.79 -44.15 -29.29
N GLU A 128 25.75 -45.19 -28.44
CA GLU A 128 26.30 -46.53 -28.71
C GLU A 128 25.27 -47.51 -29.36
N GLU A 129 24.10 -47.02 -29.79
CA GLU A 129 23.10 -47.77 -30.60
C GLU A 129 23.09 -47.36 -32.08
#